data_AF-A0A959EHS1-F1
#
_entry.id   AF-A0A959EHS1-F1
#
_cell.length_a   1.000
_cell.length_b   1.000
_cell.length_c   1.000
_cell.angle_alpha   90.00
_cell.angle_beta   90.00
_cell.angle_gamma   90.00
#
_symmetry.space_group_name_H-M   'P 1'
#
loop_
_entity.id
_entity.type
_entity.pdbx_description
1 polymer ?
#
loop_
_entity_poly.entity_id
_entity_poly.type
_entity_poly.pdbx_seq_one_letter_code
_entity_poly.pdbx_strand_id
1 'polypeptide(L)'
;MHALFVKSLSVAIFFLTGGDAASPPNKQGELQVQLSGWTAAEGSVLLAVYDRSEDFLSENRYRELAVPLTSREPLTVRVGGLPFGRYAISAFHDANDNAELDTNFLGIPKESYGFSNNARGR
;
A
#
# COMPACT_ATOMS: atom_id res chain seq x y z
N MET A 1 -20.25 24.35 -3.91
CA MET A 1 -19.72 23.39 -2.91
C MET A 1 -19.15 22.21 -3.69
N HIS A 2 -17.87 22.24 -4.04
CA HIS A 2 -17.24 21.14 -4.77
C HIS A 2 -16.91 20.04 -3.77
N ALA A 3 -17.66 18.94 -3.81
CA ALA A 3 -17.33 17.74 -3.06
C ALA A 3 -15.98 17.21 -3.60
N LEU A 4 -14.92 17.42 -2.84
CA LEU A 4 -13.62 16.80 -3.04
C LEU A 4 -13.79 15.30 -2.73
N PHE A 5 -14.13 14.53 -3.76
CA PHE A 5 -14.12 13.07 -3.66
C PHE A 5 -12.66 12.62 -3.58
N VAL A 6 -12.18 12.35 -2.36
CA VAL A 6 -10.98 11.53 -2.17
C VAL A 6 -11.33 10.14 -2.72
N LYS A 7 -10.73 9.76 -3.86
CA LYS A 7 -10.86 8.40 -4.40
C LYS A 7 -10.12 7.46 -3.46
N SER A 8 -10.86 6.88 -2.52
CA SER A 8 -10.33 6.06 -1.44
C SER A 8 -9.83 4.73 -2.00
N LEU A 9 -8.52 4.48 -1.94
CA LEU A 9 -7.96 3.15 -2.13
C LEU A 9 -8.15 2.36 -0.83
N SER A 10 -8.77 1.19 -0.90
CA SER A 10 -8.95 0.32 0.26
C SER A 10 -7.77 -0.65 0.37
N VAL A 11 -7.24 -0.80 1.58
CA VAL A 11 -6.12 -1.71 1.88
C VAL A 11 -6.55 -2.69 2.96
N ALA A 12 -6.69 -3.97 2.60
CA ALA A 12 -6.97 -5.05 3.54
C ALA A 12 -5.75 -5.98 3.67
N ILE A 13 -5.46 -6.41 4.91
CA ILE A 13 -4.32 -7.27 5.24
C ILE A 13 -4.84 -8.61 5.77
N PHE A 14 -4.33 -9.71 5.23
CA PHE A 14 -4.59 -11.07 5.73
C PHE A 14 -3.29 -11.75 6.13
N PHE A 15 -3.27 -12.36 7.32
CA PHE A 15 -2.17 -13.20 7.80
C PHE A 15 -2.60 -14.66 7.76
N LEU A 16 -1.85 -15.52 7.07
CA LEU A 16 -2.00 -16.96 7.17
C LEU A 16 -1.11 -17.45 8.31
N THR A 17 -1.68 -17.73 9.48
CA THR A 17 -0.94 -18.31 10.60
C THR A 17 -1.05 -19.85 10.56
N GLY A 18 0.03 -20.53 10.17
CA GLY A 18 0.20 -21.95 10.52
C GLY A 18 0.59 -22.07 12.00
N GLY A 19 -0.15 -22.87 12.78
CA GLY A 19 0.15 -23.12 14.19
C GLY A 19 1.47 -23.86 14.37
N ASP A 20 2.36 -23.34 15.23
CA ASP A 20 2.57 -23.85 16.59
C ASP A 20 3.61 -22.98 17.34
N ALA A 21 3.60 -23.11 18.66
CA ALA A 21 4.40 -22.38 19.64
C ALA A 21 5.92 -22.60 19.52
N ALA A 22 6.68 -21.73 20.20
CA ALA A 22 8.14 -21.52 20.18
C ALA A 22 8.64 -20.58 19.07
N SER A 23 9.28 -19.48 19.48
CA SER A 23 9.94 -18.51 18.60
C SER A 23 11.40 -18.92 18.38
N PRO A 24 11.80 -19.41 17.20
CA PRO A 24 13.19 -19.33 16.76
C PRO A 24 13.50 -17.90 16.29
N PRO A 25 14.75 -17.41 16.37
CA PRO A 25 15.12 -16.17 15.72
C PRO A 25 14.91 -16.36 14.20
N ASN A 26 14.28 -15.37 13.57
CA ASN A 26 14.03 -15.27 12.12
C ASN A 26 12.85 -16.08 11.55
N LYS A 27 11.70 -16.13 12.24
CA LYS A 27 10.43 -16.45 11.56
C LYS A 27 10.12 -15.35 10.53
N GLN A 28 10.00 -15.75 9.27
CA GLN A 28 9.60 -14.90 8.15
C GLN A 28 8.25 -15.36 7.59
N GLY A 29 7.51 -14.45 6.99
CA GLY A 29 6.20 -14.73 6.40
C GLY A 29 5.95 -13.95 5.13
N GLU A 30 4.72 -14.06 4.66
CA GLU A 30 4.19 -13.32 3.52
C GLU A 30 3.06 -12.40 4.00
N LEU A 31 3.15 -11.14 3.61
CA LEU A 31 2.09 -10.15 3.77
C LEU A 31 1.25 -10.10 2.48
N GLN A 32 -0.04 -10.38 2.60
CA GLN A 32 -0.99 -10.22 1.51
C GLN A 32 -1.71 -8.89 1.67
N VAL A 33 -1.61 -8.04 0.64
CA VAL A 33 -2.22 -6.72 0.59
C VAL A 33 -3.24 -6.70 -0.52
N GLN A 34 -4.51 -6.61 -0.16
CA GLN A 34 -5.57 -6.41 -1.15
C GLN A 34 -5.80 -4.92 -1.36
N LEU A 35 -5.70 -4.48 -2.59
CA LEU A 35 -5.84 -3.10 -3.05
C LEU A 35 -7.05 -3.03 -3.98
N SER A 36 -7.86 -1.97 -3.84
CA SER A 36 -9.00 -1.70 -4.74
C SER A 36 -9.39 -0.22 -4.68
N GLY A 37 -10.15 0.27 -5.66
CA GLY A 37 -10.72 1.62 -5.65
C GLY A 37 -10.23 2.54 -6.78
N TRP A 38 -9.44 2.04 -7.72
CA TRP A 38 -9.07 2.77 -8.93
C TRP A 38 -10.21 2.77 -9.94
N THR A 39 -10.30 3.86 -10.71
CA THR A 39 -11.34 4.06 -11.73
C THR A 39 -10.87 3.71 -13.14
N ALA A 40 -9.56 3.54 -13.34
CA ALA A 40 -8.95 3.19 -14.62
C ALA A 40 -8.00 2.01 -14.44
N ALA A 41 -7.90 1.16 -15.47
CA ALA A 41 -7.03 -0.01 -15.49
C ALA A 41 -5.79 0.32 -16.33
N GLU A 42 -5.07 1.36 -15.90
CA GLU A 42 -3.89 1.91 -16.58
C GLU A 42 -2.85 2.30 -15.54
N GLY A 43 -1.60 2.40 -15.97
CA GLY A 43 -0.47 2.67 -15.08
C GLY A 43 -0.25 1.55 -14.06
N SER A 44 0.27 1.93 -12.90
CA SER A 44 0.70 1.00 -11.86
C SER A 44 0.20 1.40 -10.49
N VAL A 45 0.12 0.43 -9.58
CA VAL A 45 0.02 0.73 -8.15
C VAL A 45 1.40 0.61 -7.55
N LEU A 46 1.88 1.70 -6.93
CA LEU A 46 3.06 1.66 -6.08
C LEU A 46 2.64 1.31 -4.67
N LEU A 47 3.26 0.27 -4.11
CA LEU A 47 3.08 -0.21 -2.75
C LEU A 47 4.39 -0.04 -1.99
N ALA A 48 4.39 0.79 -0.96
CA ALA A 48 5.51 0.93 -0.03
C ALA A 48 5.18 0.27 1.32
N VAL A 49 6.14 -0.50 1.82
CA VAL A 49 6.09 -1.18 3.12
C VAL A 49 7.16 -0.56 4.02
N TYR A 50 6.77 -0.19 5.24
CA TYR A 50 7.65 0.40 6.25
C TYR A 50 7.68 -0.50 7.48
N ASP A 51 8.87 -0.78 7.99
CA ASP A 51 9.10 -1.57 9.22
C ASP A 51 9.37 -0.68 10.45
N ARG A 52 9.55 0.63 10.24
CA ARG A 52 9.74 1.64 11.29
C ARG A 52 8.68 2.74 11.17
N SER A 53 8.13 3.17 12.29
CA SER A 53 7.11 4.24 12.31
C SER A 53 7.67 5.60 11.91
N GLU A 54 8.92 5.88 12.25
CA GLU A 54 9.57 7.17 12.00
C GLU A 54 9.80 7.45 10.50
N ASP A 55 9.87 6.40 9.68
CA ASP A 55 10.06 6.51 8.23
C ASP A 55 8.75 6.54 7.46
N PHE A 56 7.60 6.45 8.12
CA PHE A 56 6.31 6.35 7.43
C PHE A 56 6.10 7.56 6.51
N LEU A 57 5.83 7.29 5.23
CA LEU A 57 5.69 8.26 4.13
C LEU A 57 7.00 8.99 3.74
N SER A 58 8.15 8.48 4.13
CA SER A 58 9.46 8.94 3.65
C SER A 58 10.02 8.02 2.55
N GLU A 59 11.14 8.41 1.96
CA GLU A 59 11.87 7.58 1.01
C GLU A 59 12.54 6.34 1.64
N ASN A 60 12.62 6.26 2.98
CA ASN A 60 13.22 5.13 3.70
C ASN A 60 12.25 3.94 3.81
N ARG A 61 11.89 3.37 2.67
CA ARG A 61 10.95 2.24 2.55
C ARG A 61 11.67 0.94 2.86
N TYR A 62 11.05 0.01 3.57
CA TYR A 62 11.59 -1.34 3.77
C TYR A 62 11.49 -2.20 2.50
N ARG A 63 10.36 -2.09 1.80
CA ARG A 63 10.12 -2.66 0.46
C ARG A 63 9.27 -1.72 -0.36
N GLU A 64 9.48 -1.76 -1.67
CA GLU A 64 8.65 -1.07 -2.65
C GLU A 64 8.36 -2.02 -3.81
N LEU A 65 7.11 -1.98 -4.29
CA LEU A 65 6.65 -2.77 -5.42
C LEU A 65 5.84 -1.87 -6.35
N ALA A 66 6.13 -1.94 -7.65
CA ALA A 66 5.29 -1.40 -8.71
C ALA A 66 4.53 -2.55 -9.36
N VAL A 67 3.19 -2.50 -9.33
CA VAL A 67 2.36 -3.54 -9.92
C VAL A 67 1.47 -2.93 -10.99
N PRO A 68 1.68 -3.28 -12.28
CA PRO A 68 0.84 -2.78 -13.37
C PRO A 68 -0.62 -3.18 -13.17
N LEU A 69 -1.53 -2.24 -13.40
CA LEU A 69 -2.96 -2.51 -13.38
C LEU A 69 -3.41 -3.07 -14.73
N THR A 70 -4.09 -4.22 -14.70
CA THR A 70 -4.62 -4.88 -15.90
C THR A 70 -6.15 -4.88 -15.95
N SER A 71 -6.81 -4.53 -14.84
CA SER A 71 -8.27 -4.47 -14.72
C SER A 71 -8.68 -3.53 -13.59
N ARG A 72 -10.00 -3.33 -13.43
CA ARG A 72 -10.60 -2.58 -12.31
C ARG A 72 -10.94 -3.46 -11.10
N GLU A 73 -10.63 -4.74 -11.17
CA GLU A 73 -10.90 -5.69 -10.09
C GLU A 73 -9.88 -5.55 -8.96
N PRO A 74 -10.22 -5.91 -7.72
CA PRO A 74 -9.26 -5.90 -6.61
C PRO A 74 -7.98 -6.67 -6.91
N LEU A 75 -6.83 -6.04 -6.66
CA LEU A 75 -5.50 -6.62 -6.81
C LEU A 75 -5.04 -7.17 -5.47
N THR A 76 -4.48 -8.39 -5.46
CA THR A 76 -3.78 -8.92 -4.29
C THR A 76 -2.28 -8.93 -4.55
N VAL A 77 -1.54 -8.12 -3.79
CA VAL A 77 -0.08 -8.08 -3.82
C VAL A 77 0.48 -8.94 -2.69
N ARG A 78 1.47 -9.77 -3.00
CA ARG A 78 2.15 -10.65 -2.04
C ARG A 78 3.56 -10.15 -1.79
N VAL A 79 3.87 -9.84 -0.53
CA VAL A 79 5.20 -9.41 -0.09
C VAL A 79 5.78 -10.48 0.81
N GLY A 80 6.63 -11.34 0.24
CA GLY A 80 7.28 -12.45 0.94
C GLY A 80 8.57 -12.07 1.65
N GLY A 81 9.10 -12.98 2.48
CA GLY A 81 10.39 -12.81 3.15
C GLY A 81 10.42 -11.68 4.18
N LEU A 82 9.27 -11.37 4.77
CA LEU A 82 9.17 -10.36 5.82
C LEU A 82 9.40 -11.03 7.17
N PRO A 83 10.38 -10.59 7.97
CA PRO A 83 10.45 -10.96 9.37
C PRO A 83 9.10 -10.71 10.06
N PHE A 84 8.71 -11.57 11.00
CA PHE A 84 7.51 -11.29 11.77
C PHE A 84 7.68 -10.00 12.56
N GLY A 85 6.76 -9.05 12.36
CA GLY A 85 6.88 -7.70 12.89
C GLY A 85 5.66 -6.85 12.58
N ARG A 86 5.73 -5.58 12.97
CA ARG A 86 4.72 -4.58 12.62
C ARG A 86 5.17 -3.84 11.37
N TYR A 87 4.24 -3.66 10.44
CA TYR A 87 4.48 -2.95 9.19
C TYR A 87 3.39 -1.91 8.97
N ALA A 88 3.77 -0.77 8.43
CA ALA A 88 2.85 0.19 7.85
C ALA A 88 2.91 0.08 6.33
N ILE A 89 1.76 0.33 5.68
CA ILE A 89 1.65 0.27 4.22
C ILE A 89 1.11 1.59 3.73
N SER A 90 1.72 2.12 2.67
CA SER A 90 1.10 3.12 1.81
C SER A 90 1.02 2.58 0.40
N ALA A 91 -0.04 2.93 -0.31
CA ALA A 91 -0.17 2.63 -1.73
C ALA A 91 -0.80 3.81 -2.47
N PHE A 92 -0.38 4.03 -3.70
CA PHE A 92 -1.05 4.96 -4.61
C PHE A 92 -1.09 4.42 -6.03
N HIS A 93 -2.14 4.83 -6.76
CA HIS A 93 -2.32 4.56 -8.17
C HIS A 93 -1.57 5.64 -8.96
N ASP A 94 -0.44 5.28 -9.52
CA ASP A 94 0.34 6.08 -10.46
C ASP A 94 -0.21 5.84 -11.87
N ALA A 95 -1.03 6.77 -12.34
CA ALA A 95 -1.70 6.65 -13.62
C ALA A 95 -0.82 7.10 -14.79
N ASN A 96 0.26 7.84 -14.52
CA ASN A 96 1.12 8.43 -15.55
C ASN A 96 2.53 7.79 -15.59
N ASP A 97 2.78 6.79 -14.74
CA ASP A 97 4.03 6.02 -14.60
C ASP A 97 5.26 6.90 -14.25
N ASN A 98 5.08 7.94 -13.42
CA ASN A 98 6.17 8.80 -12.95
C ASN A 98 6.77 8.37 -11.60
N ALA A 99 6.21 7.34 -10.95
CA ALA A 99 6.56 6.83 -9.64
C ALA A 99 6.43 7.84 -8.48
N GLU A 100 5.72 8.96 -8.69
CA GLU A 100 5.49 10.01 -7.71
C GLU A 100 4.00 10.16 -7.42
N LEU A 101 3.63 10.42 -6.16
CA LEU A 101 2.25 10.78 -5.85
C LEU A 101 1.97 12.20 -6.34
N ASP A 102 1.28 12.32 -7.45
CA ASP A 102 0.98 13.62 -8.05
C ASP A 102 0.08 14.45 -7.11
N THR A 103 0.51 15.69 -6.85
CA THR A 103 -0.26 16.65 -6.05
C THR A 103 -0.59 17.92 -6.84
N ASN A 104 -1.60 18.66 -6.39
CA ASN A 104 -1.87 20.01 -6.89
C ASN A 104 -1.04 21.06 -6.13
N PHE A 105 -1.17 22.35 -6.48
CA PHE A 105 -0.41 23.43 -5.85
C PHE A 105 -0.64 23.60 -4.33
N LEU A 106 -1.71 22.99 -3.80
CA LEU A 106 -2.03 22.95 -2.36
C LEU A 106 -1.54 21.67 -1.69
N GLY A 107 -0.79 20.82 -2.39
CA GLY A 107 -0.31 19.53 -1.89
C GLY A 107 -1.40 18.46 -1.80
N ILE A 108 -2.58 18.67 -2.39
CA ILE A 108 -3.65 17.68 -2.37
C ILE A 108 -3.37 16.63 -3.45
N PRO A 109 -3.37 15.32 -3.10
CA PRO A 109 -3.19 14.26 -4.08
C PRO A 109 -4.25 14.32 -5.18
N LYS A 110 -3.78 14.24 -6.43
CA LYS A 110 -4.60 14.13 -7.64
C LYS A 110 -4.95 12.68 -7.95
N GLU A 111 -4.12 11.77 -7.46
CA GLU A 111 -4.24 10.33 -7.65
C GLU A 111 -4.87 9.64 -6.44
N SER A 112 -5.32 8.41 -6.67
CA SER A 112 -5.95 7.61 -5.62
C SER A 112 -4.87 7.03 -4.72
N TYR A 113 -5.00 7.16 -3.41
CA TYR A 113 -4.04 6.66 -2.45
C TYR A 113 -4.75 6.02 -1.25
N GLY A 114 -4.01 5.21 -0.49
CA GLY A 114 -4.53 4.52 0.67
C GLY A 114 -3.42 4.02 1.59
N PHE A 115 -3.80 3.72 2.83
CA PHE A 115 -2.91 3.24 3.86
C PHE A 115 -3.46 1.96 4.49
N SER A 116 -2.57 1.14 5.06
CA SER A 116 -2.97 -0.02 5.87
C SER A 116 -4.04 0.33 6.90
N ASN A 117 -4.96 -0.62 7.15
CA ASN A 117 -6.09 -0.44 8.06
C ASN A 117 -7.06 0.68 7.63
N ASN A 118 -7.10 1.02 6.34
CA ASN A 118 -7.91 2.11 5.79
C ASN A 118 -7.76 3.41 6.58
N ALA A 119 -6.55 3.68 7.09
CA ALA A 119 -6.29 4.85 7.91
C ALA A 119 -6.57 6.13 7.12
N ARG A 120 -7.17 7.13 7.79
CA ARG A 120 -7.41 8.46 7.23
C ARG A 120 -6.70 9.47 8.13
N GLY A 121 -5.96 10.41 7.53
CA GLY A 121 -5.39 11.55 8.24
C GLY A 121 -6.51 12.33 8.93
N ARG A 122 -6.25 12.79 10.16
CA ARG A 122 -7.15 13.66 10.92
C ARG A 122 -6.77 15.11 10.75
#